data_AF-A0A6G4ZTD4-F1
#
_entry.id   AF-A0A6G4ZTD4-F1
#
_cell.length_a   1.000
_cell.length_b   1.000
_cell.length_c   1.000
_cell.angle_alpha   90.00
_cell.angle_beta   90.00
_cell.angle_gamma   90.00
#
_symmetry.space_group_name_H-M   'P 1'
#
loop_
_entity.id
_entity.type
_entity.pdbx_description
1 polymer ?
#
loop_
_entity_poly.entity_id
_entity_poly.type
_entity_poly.pdbx_seq_one_letter_code
_entity_poly.pdbx_strand_id
1 'polypeptide(L)'
;IREEQREQVTTFLLSHYFEIPTSVIEKEAQFRLQQMIQDPQFKAKWDQGNDKEKQDLIENVKNNAEKAVRIFYLCRKIAADQKISVEPKDIPLASSDPIEALLFPTAQHHDPRQPDVKQAEAYSRTLLEKTENWVIAHARTGPAPKKEAAEETPKPKKKAAPKKTTAKKTASKEEKPKPKSKSAPKK
;
A
#
# COMPACT_ATOMS: atom_id res chain seq x y z
N ILE A 1 -16.73 4.76 11.19
CA ILE A 1 -17.14 6.13 10.80
C ILE A 1 -15.93 7.05 10.63
N ARG A 2 -15.04 7.21 11.63
CA ARG A 2 -13.85 8.08 11.46
C ARG A 2 -12.84 7.55 10.44
N GLU A 3 -12.59 6.25 10.38
CA GLU A 3 -11.63 5.65 9.43
C GLU A 3 -12.01 5.87 7.96
N GLU A 4 -13.27 5.60 7.60
CA GLU A 4 -13.79 5.84 6.25
C GLU A 4 -13.67 7.31 5.82
N GLN A 5 -13.89 8.24 6.76
CA GLN A 5 -13.67 9.68 6.50
C GLN A 5 -12.19 10.02 6.31
N ARG A 6 -11.28 9.39 7.07
CA ARG A 6 -9.83 9.56 6.87
C ARG A 6 -9.38 9.03 5.52
N GLU A 7 -9.91 7.89 5.06
CA GLU A 7 -9.63 7.36 3.73
C GLU A 7 -10.11 8.31 2.62
N GLN A 8 -11.30 8.89 2.77
CA GLN A 8 -11.82 9.89 1.84
C GLN A 8 -10.93 11.13 1.78
N VAL A 9 -10.48 11.64 2.95
CA VAL A 9 -9.54 12.76 3.02
C VAL A 9 -8.21 12.39 2.37
N THR A 10 -7.68 11.19 2.64
CA THR A 10 -6.43 10.72 2.03
C THR A 10 -6.53 10.66 0.51
N THR A 11 -7.63 10.11 -0.01
CA THR A 11 -7.91 10.05 -1.45
C THR A 11 -8.04 11.44 -2.05
N PHE A 12 -8.72 12.35 -1.36
CA PHE A 12 -8.84 13.75 -1.76
C PHE A 12 -7.47 14.45 -1.81
N LEU A 13 -6.63 14.29 -0.78
CA LEU A 13 -5.28 14.86 -0.75
C LEU A 13 -4.40 14.30 -1.87
N LEU A 14 -4.47 12.99 -2.12
CA LEU A 14 -3.72 12.35 -3.21
C LEU A 14 -4.17 12.77 -4.61
N SER A 15 -5.40 13.28 -4.77
CA SER A 15 -5.89 13.83 -6.04
C SER A 15 -5.16 15.11 -6.45
N HIS A 16 -4.57 15.83 -5.48
CA HIS A 16 -3.78 17.02 -5.75
C HIS A 16 -2.36 16.64 -6.15
N TYR A 17 -2.05 16.83 -7.43
CA TYR A 17 -0.73 16.54 -7.98
C TYR A 17 0.25 17.69 -7.70
N PHE A 18 1.45 17.33 -7.23
CA PHE A 18 2.62 18.21 -7.23
C PHE A 18 3.89 17.35 -7.37
N GLU A 19 4.94 17.99 -7.84
CA GLU A 19 6.22 17.33 -8.07
C GLU A 19 7.01 17.23 -6.76
N ILE A 20 7.56 16.04 -6.50
CA ILE A 20 8.43 15.77 -5.35
C ILE A 20 9.77 15.30 -5.90
N PRO A 21 10.91 15.80 -5.37
CA PRO A 21 12.21 15.32 -5.77
C PRO A 21 12.33 13.80 -5.61
N THR A 22 12.77 13.12 -6.68
CA THR A 22 12.93 11.66 -6.71
C THR A 22 13.85 11.15 -5.60
N SER A 23 14.87 11.93 -5.26
CA SER A 23 15.80 11.63 -4.16
C SER A 23 15.12 11.48 -2.79
N VAL A 24 14.02 12.20 -2.54
CA VAL A 24 13.26 12.09 -1.29
C VAL A 24 12.44 10.80 -1.29
N ILE A 25 11.80 10.49 -2.43
CA ILE A 25 11.01 9.27 -2.60
C ILE A 25 11.90 8.03 -2.47
N GLU A 26 13.08 8.05 -3.06
CA GLU A 26 14.05 6.95 -3.00
C GLU A 26 14.55 6.69 -1.58
N LYS A 27 14.88 7.75 -0.83
CA LYS A 27 15.28 7.63 0.57
C LYS A 27 14.18 7.01 1.44
N GLU A 28 12.94 7.45 1.26
CA GLU A 28 11.80 6.91 2.00
C GLU A 28 11.54 5.44 1.61
N ALA A 29 11.61 5.10 0.33
CA ALA A 29 11.43 3.73 -0.14
C ALA A 29 12.51 2.79 0.42
N GLN A 30 13.77 3.24 0.44
CA GLN A 30 14.88 2.50 1.05
C GLN A 30 14.68 2.31 2.55
N PHE A 31 14.27 3.37 3.25
CA PHE A 31 13.97 3.29 4.69
C PHE A 31 12.88 2.26 4.97
N ARG A 32 11.75 2.32 4.25
CA ARG A 32 10.66 1.34 4.39
C ARG A 32 11.11 -0.08 4.10
N LEU A 33 11.86 -0.29 3.03
CA LEU A 33 12.39 -1.60 2.69
C LEU A 33 13.30 -2.14 3.80
N GLN A 34 14.16 -1.29 4.36
CA GLN A 34 15.02 -1.64 5.50
C GLN A 34 14.20 -2.01 6.74
N GLN A 35 13.09 -1.31 7.02
CA GLN A 35 12.18 -1.65 8.11
C GLN A 35 11.50 -3.01 7.86
N MET A 36 11.08 -3.30 6.63
CA MET A 36 10.46 -4.59 6.28
C MET A 36 11.47 -5.74 6.41
N ILE A 37 12.73 -5.56 6.01
CA ILE A 37 13.78 -6.60 6.12
C ILE A 37 14.11 -6.94 7.58
N GLN A 38 13.83 -6.06 8.54
CA GLN A 38 13.99 -6.37 9.96
C GLN A 38 12.97 -7.42 10.45
N ASP A 39 11.82 -7.57 9.78
CA ASP A 39 10.88 -8.64 10.07
C ASP A 39 11.43 -9.98 9.54
N PRO A 40 11.69 -10.98 10.42
CA PRO A 40 12.19 -12.29 10.00
C PRO A 40 11.31 -12.99 8.96
N GLN A 41 9.98 -12.81 9.02
CA GLN A 41 9.06 -13.43 8.08
C GLN A 41 9.19 -12.81 6.69
N PHE A 42 9.30 -11.48 6.63
CA PHE A 42 9.52 -10.77 5.37
C PHE A 42 10.90 -11.08 4.80
N LYS A 43 11.95 -11.09 5.63
CA LYS A 43 13.30 -11.43 5.21
C LYS A 43 13.38 -12.82 4.59
N ALA A 44 12.71 -13.81 5.18
CA ALA A 44 12.66 -15.16 4.62
C ALA A 44 12.00 -15.19 3.23
N LYS A 45 10.90 -14.45 3.04
CA LYS A 45 10.23 -14.32 1.73
C LYS A 45 11.10 -13.56 0.73
N TRP A 46 11.78 -12.51 1.17
CA TRP A 46 12.70 -11.74 0.35
C TRP A 46 13.87 -12.59 -0.13
N ASP A 47 14.50 -13.36 0.75
CA ASP A 47 15.64 -14.21 0.40
C ASP A 47 15.23 -15.35 -0.55
N GLN A 48 13.99 -15.86 -0.46
CA GLN A 48 13.44 -16.91 -1.32
C GLN A 48 12.85 -16.41 -2.66
N GLY A 49 12.48 -15.12 -2.74
CA GLY A 49 11.82 -14.54 -3.90
C GLY A 49 12.71 -14.44 -5.13
N ASN A 50 12.11 -14.59 -6.31
CA ASN A 50 12.82 -14.44 -7.58
C ASN A 50 13.07 -12.95 -7.89
N ASP A 51 14.01 -12.65 -8.80
CA ASP A 51 14.40 -11.26 -9.12
C ASP A 51 13.22 -10.40 -9.58
N LYS A 52 12.29 -10.99 -10.32
CA LYS A 52 11.07 -10.31 -10.76
C LYS A 52 10.16 -9.92 -9.58
N GLU A 53 9.93 -10.83 -8.65
CA GLU A 53 9.08 -10.58 -7.47
C GLU A 53 9.69 -9.51 -6.57
N LYS A 54 11.03 -9.50 -6.45
CA LYS A 54 11.77 -8.47 -5.73
C LYS A 54 11.60 -7.10 -6.39
N GLN A 55 11.70 -7.02 -7.72
CA GLN A 55 11.50 -5.77 -8.44
C GLN A 55 10.07 -5.25 -8.29
N ASP A 56 9.07 -6.11 -8.47
CA ASP A 56 7.65 -5.74 -8.29
C ASP A 56 7.40 -5.22 -6.85
N LEU A 57 8.03 -5.85 -5.85
CA LEU A 57 7.93 -5.40 -4.47
C LEU A 57 8.61 -4.05 -4.23
N ILE A 58 9.81 -3.83 -4.79
CA ILE A 58 10.52 -2.55 -4.70
C ILE A 58 9.67 -1.44 -5.34
N GLU A 59 9.08 -1.69 -6.50
CA GLU A 59 8.22 -0.72 -7.18
C GLU A 59 6.98 -0.40 -6.34
N ASN A 60 6.34 -1.42 -5.75
CA ASN A 60 5.22 -1.21 -4.83
C ASN A 60 5.62 -0.39 -3.60
N VAL A 61 6.79 -0.66 -3.02
CA VAL A 61 7.33 0.13 -1.89
C VAL A 61 7.59 1.57 -2.32
N LYS A 62 8.13 1.79 -3.53
CA LYS A 62 8.38 3.13 -4.08
C LYS A 62 7.07 3.90 -4.30
N ASN A 63 6.06 3.27 -4.87
CA ASN A 63 4.74 3.87 -5.07
C ASN A 63 4.08 4.24 -3.74
N ASN A 64 4.23 3.41 -2.71
CA ASN A 64 3.71 3.69 -1.38
C ASN A 64 4.51 4.81 -0.68
N ALA A 65 5.83 4.83 -0.85
CA ALA A 65 6.69 5.90 -0.36
C ALA A 65 6.30 7.23 -0.98
N GLU A 66 6.10 7.29 -2.29
CA GLU A 66 5.65 8.50 -2.99
C GLU A 66 4.33 9.03 -2.43
N LYS A 67 3.31 8.16 -2.30
CA LYS A 67 2.01 8.55 -1.73
C LYS A 67 2.15 9.09 -0.32
N ALA A 68 2.92 8.43 0.53
CA ALA A 68 3.12 8.84 1.91
C ALA A 68 3.84 10.18 2.02
N VAL A 69 4.90 10.39 1.22
CA VAL A 69 5.63 11.65 1.16
C VAL A 69 4.71 12.77 0.67
N ARG A 70 3.88 12.52 -0.35
CA ARG A 70 2.86 13.48 -0.82
C ARG A 70 1.92 13.93 0.27
N ILE A 71 1.27 12.97 0.93
CA ILE A 71 0.33 13.24 2.01
C ILE A 71 1.02 14.04 3.11
N PHE A 72 2.24 13.66 3.49
CA PHE A 72 3.00 14.36 4.53
C PHE A 72 3.26 15.83 4.17
N TYR A 73 3.72 16.14 2.96
CA TYR A 73 3.96 17.52 2.54
C TYR A 73 2.66 18.34 2.47
N LEU A 74 1.57 17.75 2.01
CA LEU A 74 0.26 18.41 1.98
C LEU A 74 -0.23 18.71 3.39
N CYS A 75 -0.17 17.73 4.29
CA CYS A 75 -0.57 17.92 5.69
C CYS A 75 0.30 18.96 6.38
N ARG A 76 1.62 18.94 6.14
CA ARG A 76 2.55 19.96 6.66
C ARG A 76 2.18 21.36 6.17
N LYS A 77 1.81 21.50 4.90
CA LYS A 77 1.37 22.79 4.33
C LYS A 77 0.06 23.26 4.97
N ILE A 78 -0.94 22.39 5.08
CA ILE A 78 -2.22 22.72 5.74
C ILE A 78 -1.98 23.12 7.19
N ALA A 79 -1.13 22.39 7.92
CA ALA A 79 -0.79 22.73 9.28
C ALA A 79 -0.13 24.11 9.42
N ALA A 80 0.76 24.47 8.49
CA ALA A 80 1.38 25.80 8.46
C ALA A 80 0.35 26.90 8.14
N ASP A 81 -0.48 26.70 7.11
CA ASP A 81 -1.49 27.67 6.66
C ASP A 81 -2.57 27.91 7.72
N GLN A 82 -2.97 26.86 8.43
CA GLN A 82 -4.02 26.88 9.45
C GLN A 82 -3.49 27.03 10.88
N LYS A 83 -2.17 27.19 11.04
CA LYS A 83 -1.48 27.32 12.33
C LYS A 83 -1.79 26.17 13.30
N ILE A 84 -1.91 24.96 12.78
CA ILE A 84 -2.09 23.75 13.58
C ILE A 84 -0.76 23.45 14.27
N SER A 85 -0.74 23.57 15.60
CA SER A 85 0.43 23.26 16.42
C SER A 85 0.30 21.88 17.07
N VAL A 86 1.43 21.15 17.09
CA VAL A 86 1.58 19.91 17.87
C VAL A 86 2.40 20.26 19.09
N GLU A 87 1.76 20.23 20.26
CA GLU A 87 2.42 20.45 21.53
C GLU A 87 2.97 19.11 22.06
N PRO A 88 3.99 19.13 22.96
CA PRO A 88 4.53 17.91 23.55
C PRO A 88 3.49 17.04 24.25
N LYS A 89 2.41 17.64 24.77
CA LYS A 89 1.30 16.94 25.42
C LYS A 89 0.44 16.11 24.44
N ASP A 90 0.48 16.43 23.16
CA ASP A 90 -0.28 15.73 22.11
C ASP A 90 0.48 14.51 21.58
N ILE A 91 1.78 14.41 21.88
CA ILE A 91 2.61 13.28 21.48
C ILE A 91 2.39 12.20 22.53
N PRO A 92 1.88 11.01 22.16
CA PRO A 92 1.72 9.93 23.11
C PRO A 92 3.10 9.58 23.69
N LEU A 93 3.22 9.66 25.01
CA LEU A 93 4.44 9.20 25.67
C LEU A 93 4.58 7.70 25.38
N ALA A 94 5.78 7.27 25.02
CA ALA A 94 6.09 5.85 25.00
C ALA A 94 5.74 5.28 26.39
N SER A 95 4.82 4.31 26.44
CA SER A 95 4.30 3.77 27.69
C SER A 95 5.48 3.36 28.58
N SER A 96 5.64 4.08 29.69
CA SER A 96 6.65 3.77 30.70
C SER A 96 6.27 2.56 31.54
N ASP A 97 5.05 2.05 31.37
CA ASP A 97 4.49 0.95 32.14
C ASP A 97 4.80 -0.40 31.48
N PRO A 98 5.59 -1.28 32.13
CA PRO A 98 5.93 -2.59 31.60
C PRO A 98 4.72 -3.48 31.30
N ILE A 99 3.60 -3.27 32.01
CA ILE A 99 2.37 -4.05 31.81
C ILE A 99 1.67 -3.64 30.53
N GLU A 100 1.59 -2.34 30.23
CA GLU A 100 1.04 -1.87 28.96
C GLU A 100 1.88 -2.34 27.77
N ALA A 101 3.21 -2.39 27.92
CA ALA A 101 4.10 -2.92 26.88
C ALA A 101 3.86 -4.41 26.59
N LEU A 102 3.41 -5.19 27.58
CA LEU A 102 3.04 -6.61 27.42
C LEU A 102 1.63 -6.81 26.85
N LEU A 103 0.67 -5.95 27.22
CA LEU A 103 -0.73 -6.04 26.76
C LEU A 103 -0.92 -5.48 25.35
N PHE A 104 -0.14 -4.45 25.01
CA PHE A 104 -0.12 -3.83 23.69
C PHE A 104 1.31 -3.88 23.17
N PRO A 105 1.79 -5.06 22.73
CA PRO A 105 3.03 -5.16 22.01
C PRO A 105 2.84 -4.37 20.71
N THR A 106 3.18 -3.08 20.75
CA THR A 106 3.37 -2.33 19.54
C THR A 106 4.47 -3.07 18.82
N ALA A 107 4.18 -3.53 17.60
CA ALA A 107 5.19 -4.03 16.69
C ALA A 107 6.14 -2.86 16.39
N GLN A 108 7.02 -2.56 17.33
CA GLN A 108 7.99 -1.50 17.20
C GLN A 108 9.05 -2.05 16.27
N HIS A 109 8.88 -1.75 14.98
CA HIS A 109 9.90 -1.97 13.96
C HIS A 109 11.15 -1.09 14.20
N HIS A 110 11.13 -0.22 15.22
CA HIS A 110 12.23 0.69 15.52
C HIS A 110 13.16 0.17 16.59
N ASP A 111 14.44 0.15 16.26
CA ASP A 111 15.53 -0.12 17.19
C ASP A 111 15.38 0.76 18.46
N PRO A 112 15.31 0.17 19.67
CA PRO A 112 15.26 0.92 20.92
C PRO A 112 16.44 1.87 21.13
N ARG A 113 17.50 1.77 20.32
CA ARG A 113 18.70 2.63 20.37
C ARG A 113 18.51 4.01 19.75
N GLN A 114 17.40 4.31 19.07
CA GLN A 114 17.16 5.60 18.41
C GLN A 114 15.90 6.31 18.94
N PRO A 115 15.98 6.96 20.12
CA PRO A 115 14.83 7.66 20.71
C PRO A 115 14.35 8.83 19.85
N ASP A 116 15.25 9.53 19.17
CA ASP A 116 14.94 10.69 18.32
C ASP A 116 14.04 10.30 17.13
N VAL A 117 14.27 9.12 16.55
CA VAL A 117 13.46 8.61 15.43
C VAL A 117 12.06 8.27 15.90
N LYS A 118 11.92 7.65 17.08
CA LYS A 118 10.62 7.36 17.68
C LYS A 118 9.84 8.64 17.99
N GLN A 119 10.51 9.67 18.50
CA GLN A 119 9.89 10.95 18.78
C GLN A 119 9.47 11.67 17.50
N ALA A 120 10.32 11.67 16.46
CA ALA A 120 10.00 12.27 15.17
C ALA A 120 8.81 11.56 14.48
N GLU A 121 8.72 10.25 14.62
CA GLU A 121 7.58 9.47 14.12
C GLU A 121 6.30 9.75 14.92
N ALA A 122 6.37 9.78 16.25
CA ALA A 122 5.21 10.10 17.07
C ALA A 122 4.68 11.52 16.75
N TYR A 123 5.59 12.48 16.59
CA TYR A 123 5.25 13.83 16.12
C TYR A 123 4.57 13.81 14.75
N SER A 124 5.15 13.10 13.77
CA SER A 124 4.61 13.08 12.41
C SER A 124 3.22 12.45 12.37
N ARG A 125 2.97 11.39 13.15
CA ARG A 125 1.65 10.77 13.31
C ARG A 125 0.64 11.74 13.91
N THR A 126 0.97 12.39 15.03
CA THR A 126 0.07 13.36 15.67
C THR A 126 -0.24 14.54 14.74
N LEU A 127 0.75 15.03 13.97
CA LEU A 127 0.55 16.08 13.00
C LEU A 127 -0.44 15.67 11.90
N LEU A 128 -0.26 14.47 11.33
CA LEU A 128 -1.16 13.92 10.31
C LEU A 128 -2.58 13.79 10.86
N GLU A 129 -2.75 13.20 12.03
CA GLU A 129 -4.06 13.01 12.65
C GLU A 129 -4.78 14.34 12.91
N LYS A 130 -4.08 15.33 13.47
CA LYS A 130 -4.65 16.66 13.71
C LYS A 130 -5.05 17.34 12.41
N THR A 131 -4.22 17.21 11.39
CA THR A 131 -4.48 17.83 10.09
C THR A 131 -5.67 17.18 9.40
N GLU A 132 -5.74 15.85 9.38
CA GLU A 132 -6.88 15.12 8.85
C GLU A 132 -8.16 15.47 9.60
N ASN A 133 -8.12 15.53 10.94
CA ASN A 133 -9.27 15.94 11.74
C ASN A 133 -9.72 17.36 11.39
N TRP A 134 -8.77 18.27 11.18
CA TRP A 134 -9.07 19.64 10.75
C TRP A 134 -9.75 19.66 9.38
N VAL A 135 -9.23 18.90 8.41
CA VAL A 135 -9.81 18.77 7.08
C VAL A 135 -11.21 18.16 7.16
N ILE A 136 -11.43 17.12 7.97
CA ILE A 136 -12.78 16.52 8.15
C ILE A 136 -13.75 17.54 8.75
N ALA A 137 -13.32 18.34 9.73
CA ALA A 137 -14.16 19.33 10.39
C ALA A 137 -14.53 20.52 9.48
N HIS A 138 -13.63 20.89 8.55
CA HIS A 138 -13.81 22.06 7.67
C HIS A 138 -14.18 21.70 6.23
N ALA A 139 -14.11 20.42 5.87
CA ALA A 139 -14.73 19.92 4.66
C ALA A 139 -16.23 20.17 4.79
N ARG A 140 -16.75 21.10 4.00
CA ARG A 140 -18.20 21.26 3.83
C ARG A 140 -18.75 19.87 3.58
N THR A 141 -19.65 19.40 4.43
CA THR A 141 -20.38 18.14 4.25
C THR A 141 -21.25 18.28 2.99
N GLY A 142 -20.62 18.19 1.82
CA GLY A 142 -21.29 17.92 0.57
C GLY A 142 -21.87 16.51 0.64
N PRO A 143 -22.97 16.25 -0.08
CA PRO A 143 -23.59 14.93 -0.05
C PRO A 143 -22.55 13.87 -0.40
N ALA A 144 -22.53 12.81 0.41
CA ALA A 144 -21.62 11.67 0.28
C ALA A 144 -21.45 11.24 -1.19
N PRO A 145 -20.24 10.81 -1.61
CA PRO A 145 -20.08 10.21 -2.92
C PRO A 145 -21.10 9.09 -3.03
N LYS A 146 -22.00 9.20 -4.02
CA LYS A 146 -22.94 8.14 -4.35
C LYS A 146 -22.11 6.87 -4.52
N LYS A 147 -22.39 5.87 -3.68
CA LYS A 147 -22.03 4.48 -3.97
C LYS A 147 -22.36 4.25 -5.44
N GLU A 148 -21.34 4.06 -6.27
CA GLU A 148 -21.54 3.44 -7.56
C GLU A 148 -22.30 2.16 -7.29
N ALA A 149 -23.52 2.13 -7.83
CA ALA A 149 -24.37 0.97 -7.77
C ALA A 149 -23.59 -0.20 -8.34
N ALA A 150 -23.37 -1.20 -7.49
CA ALA A 150 -22.97 -2.52 -7.90
C ALA A 150 -23.87 -2.99 -9.05
N GLU A 151 -23.24 -3.17 -10.20
CA GLU A 151 -23.36 -4.38 -11.01
C GLU A 151 -24.79 -4.88 -11.21
N GLU A 152 -25.46 -4.29 -12.19
CA GLU A 152 -26.66 -4.84 -12.79
C GLU A 152 -26.32 -6.19 -13.46
N THR A 153 -26.72 -7.27 -12.78
CA THR A 153 -26.69 -8.65 -13.28
C THR A 153 -27.24 -8.76 -14.71
N PRO A 154 -26.55 -9.41 -15.67
CA PRO A 154 -27.15 -9.71 -16.96
C PRO A 154 -28.08 -10.93 -16.83
N LYS A 155 -29.40 -10.68 -16.86
CA LYS A 155 -30.43 -11.73 -17.04
C LYS A 155 -30.54 -12.16 -18.52
N PRO A 156 -30.92 -13.43 -18.79
CA PRO A 156 -30.58 -14.15 -20.01
C PRO A 156 -31.53 -13.82 -21.18
N LYS A 157 -30.96 -13.64 -22.38
CA LYS A 157 -31.73 -13.55 -23.64
C LYS A 157 -32.35 -14.90 -24.00
N LYS A 158 -33.67 -14.89 -24.17
CA LYS A 158 -34.50 -15.98 -24.69
C LYS A 158 -34.10 -16.36 -26.12
N LYS A 159 -34.21 -17.66 -26.36
CA LYS A 159 -34.07 -18.41 -27.63
C LYS A 159 -34.92 -17.81 -28.77
N ALA A 160 -34.32 -17.74 -29.95
CA ALA A 160 -35.00 -17.92 -31.23
C ALA A 160 -34.14 -18.85 -32.10
N ALA A 161 -34.69 -20.03 -32.43
CA ALA A 161 -34.15 -20.88 -33.49
C ALA A 161 -34.48 -20.25 -34.86
N PRO A 162 -33.75 -20.54 -35.94
CA PRO A 162 -34.06 -21.77 -36.67
C PRO A 162 -32.87 -22.51 -37.35
N LYS A 163 -33.10 -23.83 -37.46
CA LYS A 163 -32.82 -24.77 -38.56
C LYS A 163 -31.47 -24.75 -39.33
N LYS A 164 -30.88 -25.96 -39.32
CA LYS A 164 -30.26 -26.72 -40.43
C LYS A 164 -29.03 -26.05 -41.09
N THR A 165 -27.91 -26.72 -41.37
CA THR A 165 -27.79 -27.98 -42.13
C THR A 165 -26.32 -28.43 -42.11
N THR A 166 -26.10 -29.76 -42.22
CA THR A 166 -24.95 -30.47 -42.84
C THR A 166 -23.54 -30.26 -42.26
N ALA A 167 -22.98 -31.31 -41.63
CA ALA A 167 -22.05 -32.30 -42.22
C ALA A 167 -20.63 -31.71 -42.37
N LYS A 168 -19.53 -32.33 -41.97
CA LYS A 168 -19.07 -33.71 -42.21
C LYS A 168 -17.66 -33.81 -41.58
N LYS A 169 -17.31 -34.97 -40.99
CA LYS A 169 -15.99 -35.66 -40.90
C LYS A 169 -14.70 -34.81 -40.72
N THR A 170 -13.68 -35.18 -39.93
CA THR A 170 -13.12 -36.51 -39.61
C THR A 170 -11.95 -36.34 -38.63
N ALA A 171 -11.77 -37.33 -37.73
CA ALA A 171 -10.54 -37.98 -37.24
C ALA A 171 -9.26 -37.13 -37.02
N SER A 172 -8.73 -36.98 -35.80
CA SER A 172 -7.97 -37.95 -34.97
C SER A 172 -6.53 -38.26 -35.45
N LYS A 173 -5.53 -37.86 -34.66
CA LYS A 173 -4.25 -38.56 -34.33
C LYS A 173 -3.37 -37.60 -33.50
N GLU A 174 -3.09 -37.79 -32.21
CA GLU A 174 -2.27 -38.84 -31.58
C GLU A 174 -0.84 -38.90 -32.12
N GLU A 175 0.12 -38.28 -31.42
CA GLU A 175 1.45 -38.87 -31.15
C GLU A 175 2.28 -38.07 -30.10
N LYS A 176 2.71 -38.78 -29.06
CA LYS A 176 3.90 -38.57 -28.20
C LYS A 176 4.67 -39.91 -28.27
N PRO A 177 5.94 -40.08 -27.83
CA PRO A 177 7.04 -39.15 -27.49
C PRO A 177 8.47 -39.58 -27.98
N LYS A 178 9.49 -38.70 -27.78
CA LYS A 178 10.97 -38.87 -27.47
C LYS A 178 11.82 -40.02 -28.10
N PRO A 179 13.14 -39.83 -28.40
CA PRO A 179 14.18 -39.85 -27.35
C PRO A 179 15.51 -39.06 -27.62
N LYS A 180 16.47 -39.28 -26.70
CA LYS A 180 17.74 -38.61 -26.32
C LYS A 180 18.95 -38.77 -27.28
N SER A 181 19.91 -37.85 -27.19
CA SER A 181 21.38 -38.09 -27.01
C SER A 181 21.98 -36.82 -26.36
N LYS A 182 22.83 -36.75 -25.33
CA LYS A 182 24.05 -37.45 -24.84
C LYS A 182 25.27 -37.31 -25.77
N SER A 183 26.17 -36.36 -25.45
CA SER A 183 27.62 -36.57 -25.35
C SER A 183 28.37 -35.33 -24.78
N ALA A 184 29.11 -35.55 -23.70
CA ALA A 184 30.38 -34.86 -23.36
C ALA A 184 31.53 -35.84 -23.74
N PRO A 185 32.85 -35.65 -23.46
CA PRO A 185 33.60 -34.55 -22.82
C PRO A 185 34.99 -34.25 -23.48
N LYS A 186 35.89 -33.54 -22.73
CA LYS A 186 37.36 -33.29 -22.88
C LYS A 186 37.74 -31.96 -23.56
N LYS A 187 38.68 -31.15 -23.05
CA LYS A 187 39.89 -31.36 -22.24
C LYS A 187 40.03 -30.28 -21.16
#